data_AF-A0A1I7I6G0-F1
#
_entry.id   AF-A0A1I7I6G0-F1
#
_cell.length_a   1.000
_cell.length_b   1.000
_cell.length_c   1.000
_cell.angle_alpha   90.00
_cell.angle_beta   90.00
_cell.angle_gamma   90.00
#
_symmetry.space_group_name_H-M   'P 1'
#
loop_
_entity.id
_entity.type
_entity.pdbx_description
1 polymer ?
#
loop_
_entity_poly.entity_id
_entity_poly.type
_entity_poly.pdbx_seq_one_letter_code
_entity_poly.pdbx_strand_id
1 'polypeptide(L)' 'MRELHPIGTKFKVWAKIKNTQDAPHLYTSWQWKYEIVSDEDVQAFINAKQWGIRKDNL' A
#
# COMPACT_ATOMS: atom_id res chain seq x y z
N MET A 1 12.69 3.42 9.31
CA MET A 1 12.17 2.35 8.41
C MET A 1 13.31 1.44 7.98
N ARG A 2 14.27 1.92 7.17
CA ARG A 2 15.37 1.08 6.65
C ARG A 2 16.30 0.49 7.72
N GLU A 3 16.50 1.17 8.85
CA GLU A 3 17.39 0.70 9.93
C GLU A 3 16.78 -0.42 10.79
N LEU A 4 15.45 -0.57 10.76
CA LEU A 4 14.73 -1.49 11.65
C LEU A 4 14.26 -2.76 10.95
N HIS A 5 14.31 -2.79 9.62
CA HIS A 5 13.73 -3.87 8.82
C HIS A 5 14.68 -4.29 7.72
N PRO A 6 14.91 -5.59 7.52
CA PRO A 6 15.79 -6.08 6.46
C PRO A 6 15.26 -5.72 5.07
N ILE A 7 16.16 -5.70 4.09
CA ILE A 7 15.77 -5.54 2.68
C ILE A 7 14.86 -6.70 2.29
N GLY A 8 13.75 -6.39 1.61
CA GLY A 8 12.74 -7.36 1.20
C GLY A 8 11.52 -7.43 2.11
N THR A 9 11.52 -6.77 3.28
CA THR A 9 10.32 -6.64 4.11
C THR A 9 9.21 -5.92 3.34
N LYS A 10 8.00 -6.50 3.36
CA LYS A 10 6.81 -5.94 2.73
C LYS A 10 6.00 -5.15 3.75
N PHE A 11 5.55 -3.97 3.34
CA PHE A 11 4.80 -3.06 4.20
C PHE A 11 3.46 -2.69 3.55
N LYS A 12 2.43 -2.65 4.38
CA LYS A 12 1.15 -2.03 4.04
C LYS A 12 1.12 -0.65 4.69
N VAL A 13 1.05 0.38 3.85
CA VAL A 13 1.12 1.78 4.25
C VAL A 13 -0.10 2.55 3.80
N TRP A 14 -0.43 3.62 4.51
CA TRP A 14 -1.35 4.62 4.00
C TRP A 14 -0.64 5.48 2.95
N ALA A 15 -1.32 5.72 1.83
CA ALA A 15 -0.84 6.60 0.78
C ALA A 15 -1.98 7.48 0.27
N LYS A 16 -1.62 8.66 -0.24
CA LYS A 16 -2.54 9.58 -0.93
C LYS A 16 -1.97 9.90 -2.31
N ILE A 17 -2.84 10.05 -3.29
CA ILE A 17 -2.44 10.62 -4.58
C ILE A 17 -2.27 12.12 -4.36
N LYS A 18 -1.08 12.62 -4.66
CA LYS A 18 -0.76 14.04 -4.63
C LYS A 18 -0.52 14.48 -6.06
N ASN A 19 -1.36 15.41 -6.52
CA ASN A 19 -1.12 16.09 -7.79
C ASN A 19 -0.05 17.14 -7.54
N THR A 20 1.10 16.97 -8.19
CA THR A 20 2.13 18.01 -8.24
C THR A 20 2.24 18.58 -9.64
N GLN A 21 2.95 19.71 -9.77
CA GLN A 21 3.09 20.42 -11.04
C GLN A 21 3.69 19.52 -12.14
N ASP A 22 4.55 18.57 -11.77
CA ASP A 22 5.22 17.67 -12.72
C ASP A 22 4.37 16.42 -13.04
N ALA A 23 3.85 15.73 -12.02
CA ALA A 23 3.02 14.53 -12.19
C ALA A 23 2.24 14.15 -10.92
N PRO A 24 1.17 13.35 -11.04
CA PRO A 24 0.58 12.65 -9.90
C PRO A 24 1.58 11.64 -9.31
N HIS A 25 1.76 11.66 -8.00
CA HIS A 25 2.54 10.64 -7.30
C HIS A 25 1.85 10.17 -6.02
N LEU A 26 2.23 8.98 -5.58
CA LEU A 26 1.82 8.47 -4.29
C LEU A 26 2.70 9.08 -3.20
N TYR A 27 2.06 9.77 -2.26
CA TYR A 27 2.69 10.31 -1.07
C TYR A 27 2.31 9.46 0.16
N THR A 28 3.31 9.14 0.98
CA THR A 28 3.15 8.50 2.29
C THR A 28 3.97 9.28 3.33
N SER A 29 3.53 9.28 4.59
CA SER A 29 4.20 9.95 5.70
C SER A 29 4.75 8.93 6.69
N TRP A 30 5.96 9.18 7.21
CA TRP A 30 6.59 8.36 8.25
C TRP A 30 5.83 8.36 9.58
N GLN A 31 4.97 9.35 9.81
CA GLN A 31 4.13 9.45 11.01
C GLN A 31 2.87 8.58 10.94
N TRP A 32 2.52 8.07 9.76
CA TRP A 32 1.34 7.24 9.60
C TRP A 32 1.62 5.80 10.03
N LYS A 33 0.61 5.14 10.57
CA LYS A 33 0.70 3.72 10.93
C LYS A 33 1.02 2.89 9.69
N TYR A 34 1.79 1.84 9.89
CA TYR A 34 2.09 0.86 8.86
C TYR A 34 2.09 -0.54 9.48
N GLU A 35 1.85 -1.54 8.64
CA GLU A 35 1.85 -2.95 9.02
C GLU A 35 2.95 -3.67 8.22
N ILE A 36 3.71 -4.55 8.87
CA ILE A 36 4.56 -5.52 8.17
C ILE A 36 3.65 -6.68 7.78
N VAL A 37 3.73 -7.10 6.53
CA VAL A 37 2.82 -8.11 5.97
C VAL A 37 3.61 -9.25 5.33
N SER A 38 3.06 -10.46 5.42
CA SER A 38 3.59 -11.62 4.72
C SER A 38 3.16 -11.64 3.25
N ASP A 39 3.74 -12.56 2.48
CA ASP A 39 3.37 -12.79 1.08
C ASP A 39 1.91 -13.25 0.94
N GLU A 40 1.47 -14.09 1.88
CA GLU A 40 0.09 -14.58 1.94
C GLU A 40 -0.89 -13.42 2.22
N ASP A 41 -0.56 -12.54 3.17
CA ASP A 41 -1.37 -11.36 3.51
C ASP A 41 -1.49 -10.41 2.32
N VAL A 42 -0.39 -10.20 1.59
CA VAL A 42 -0.35 -9.37 0.39
C VAL A 42 -1.26 -9.94 -0.69
N GLN A 43 -1.16 -11.25 -0.94
CA GLN A 43 -2.00 -11.91 -1.95
C GLN A 43 -3.48 -11.87 -1.57
N ALA A 44 -3.80 -12.13 -0.30
CA ALA A 44 -5.16 -12.03 0.23
C ALA A 44 -5.72 -10.61 0.05
N PHE A 45 -4.93 -9.57 0.37
CA PHE A 45 -5.32 -8.18 0.23
C PHE A 45 -5.60 -7.78 -1.23
N ILE A 46 -4.73 -8.16 -2.17
CA ILE A 46 -4.90 -7.87 -3.60
C ILE A 46 -6.15 -8.55 -4.13
N ASN A 47 -6.34 -9.83 -3.80
CA ASN A 47 -7.51 -10.60 -4.23
C ASN A 47 -8.82 -10.01 -3.70
N ALA A 48 -8.85 -9.61 -2.42
CA ALA A 48 -10.01 -8.98 -1.80
C ALA A 48 -10.35 -7.63 -2.46
N LYS A 49 -9.34 -6.81 -2.79
CA LYS A 49 -9.54 -5.52 -3.48
C LYS A 49 -10.04 -5.70 -4.90
N GLN A 50 -9.50 -6.66 -5.66
CA GLN A 50 -9.99 -6.96 -7.00
C GLN A 50 -11.46 -7.42 -6.99
N TRP A 51 -11.86 -8.18 -5.97
CA TRP A 51 -13.25 -8.60 -5.78
C TRP A 51 -14.19 -7.44 -5.43
N GLY A 52 -13.75 -6.50 -4.59
CA GLY A 52 -14.52 -5.28 -4.29
C GLY A 52 -14.74 -4.42 -5.53
N ILE A 53 -13.68 -4.14 -6.30
CA ILE A 53 -13.75 -3.35 -7.54
C ILE A 53 -14.69 -4.00 -8.57
N ARG A 54 -14.76 -5.34 -8.62
CA ARG A 54 -15.67 -6.05 -9.54
C ARG A 54 -17.14 -5.98 -9.11
N LYS A 55 -17.45 -5.89 -7.80
CA LYS A 55 -18.82 -5.73 -7.31
C LYS A 55 -19.35 -4.31 -7.52
N ASP A 56 -18.49 -3.31 -7.47
CA ASP A 56 -18.87 -1.90 -7.64
C ASP A 56 -19.20 -1.53 -9.11
N ASN A 57 -18.91 -2.44 -10.06
CA ASN A 57 -19.17 -2.30 -11.51
C ASN A 57 -20.31 -3.20 -12.03
N LEU A 58 -21.12 -3.79 -11.13
CA LEU A 58 -22.23 -4.70 -11.46
C LEU A 58 -23.59 -4.12 -11.02
#